data_AF-A0A5J6F881-F1
#
_entry.id   AF-A0A5J6F881-F1
#
_cell.length_a   1.000
_cell.length_b   1.000
_cell.length_c   1.000
_cell.angle_alpha   90.00
_cell.angle_beta   90.00
_cell.angle_gamma   90.00
#
_symmetry.space_group_name_H-M   'P 1'
#
loop_
_entity.id
_entity.type
_entity.pdbx_description
1 polymer ?
#
loop_
_entity_poly.entity_id
_entity_poly.type
_entity_poly.pdbx_seq_one_letter_code
_entity_poly.pdbx_strand_id
1 'polypeptide(L)'
;MAQSVRLLYRGQKGTIRKNHNWAPIKANSAVVITAAEFSVANCRPLLGAANVYVTNIGPHGPEGGTGGVEFLLHVDWETPLDVIVTITVLGDIDVFQEV
;
A
#
# COMPACT_ATOMS: atom_id res chain seq x y z
N MET A 1 9.95 -8.87 -14.00
CA MET A 1 8.48 -9.03 -14.08
C MET A 1 7.87 -8.42 -12.83
N ALA A 2 6.73 -7.74 -12.96
CA ALA A 2 6.05 -7.14 -11.82
C ALA A 2 5.49 -8.21 -10.87
N GLN A 3 5.52 -7.93 -9.58
CA GLN A 3 4.98 -8.80 -8.54
C GLN A 3 3.97 -8.02 -7.70
N SER A 4 2.87 -8.65 -7.28
CA SER A 4 1.86 -7.98 -6.46
C SER A 4 1.45 -8.80 -5.25
N VAL A 5 1.16 -8.11 -4.15
CA VAL A 5 0.52 -8.66 -2.96
C VAL A 5 -0.72 -7.83 -2.62
N ARG A 6 -1.75 -8.48 -2.09
CA ARG A 6 -2.99 -7.83 -1.67
C ARG A 6 -3.21 -8.05 -0.18
N LEU A 7 -3.41 -6.95 0.53
CA LEU A 7 -3.51 -6.87 1.98
C LEU A 7 -4.89 -6.36 2.38
N LEU A 8 -5.50 -6.98 3.36
CA LEU A 8 -6.77 -6.53 3.93
C LEU A 8 -6.52 -5.91 5.30
N TYR A 9 -6.78 -4.62 5.43
CA TYR A 9 -6.75 -3.91 6.71
C TYR A 9 -8.18 -3.73 7.22
N ARG A 10 -8.46 -4.20 8.44
CA ARG A 10 -9.81 -4.17 9.03
C ARG A 10 -10.03 -2.94 9.88
N GLY A 11 -11.21 -2.32 9.83
CA GLY A 11 -11.60 -1.23 10.73
C GLY A 11 -10.65 -0.03 10.71
N GLN A 12 -10.31 0.48 9.52
CA GLN A 12 -9.43 1.63 9.31
C GLN A 12 -10.25 2.93 9.24
N LYS A 13 -9.71 4.03 9.80
CA LYS A 13 -10.31 5.38 9.76
C LYS A 13 -9.22 6.45 9.83
N GLY A 14 -9.38 7.53 9.06
CA GLY A 14 -8.45 8.67 9.04
C GLY A 14 -7.13 8.36 8.32
N THR A 15 -6.08 9.11 8.64
CA THR A 15 -4.73 8.93 8.08
C THR A 15 -3.87 8.05 8.96
N ILE A 16 -3.43 6.90 8.44
CA ILE A 16 -2.70 5.88 9.19
C ILE A 16 -1.41 5.54 8.46
N ARG A 17 -0.26 5.59 9.16
CA ARG A 17 1.00 5.06 8.62
C ARG A 17 0.94 3.53 8.56
N LYS A 18 1.30 2.98 7.41
CA LYS A 18 1.45 1.55 7.18
C LYS A 18 2.89 1.25 6.81
N ASN A 19 3.36 0.10 7.29
CA ASN A 19 4.61 -0.52 6.88
C ASN A 19 4.28 -1.98 6.51
N HIS A 20 4.75 -2.42 5.35
CA HIS A 20 4.71 -3.81 4.95
C HIS A 20 6.07 -4.27 4.41
N ASN A 21 6.72 -5.14 5.18
CA ASN A 21 7.93 -5.83 4.76
C ASN A 21 7.57 -6.97 3.80
N TRP A 22 8.23 -6.99 2.63
CA TRP A 22 8.04 -8.01 1.62
C TRP A 22 9.30 -8.16 0.78
N ALA A 23 9.90 -9.35 0.77
CA ALA A 23 11.22 -9.63 0.21
C ALA A 23 11.51 -9.10 -1.21
N PRO A 24 10.54 -9.03 -2.15
CA PRO A 24 10.76 -8.42 -3.46
C PRO A 24 11.02 -6.91 -3.46
N ILE A 25 10.68 -6.19 -2.39
CA ILE A 25 10.90 -4.73 -2.29
C ILE A 25 12.31 -4.45 -1.78
N LYS A 26 12.97 -3.48 -2.42
CA LYS A 26 14.26 -2.92 -2.05
C LYS A 26 14.16 -1.40 -2.00
N ALA A 27 15.18 -0.73 -1.45
CA ALA A 27 15.25 0.73 -1.40
C ALA A 27 15.14 1.42 -2.77
N ASN A 28 15.58 0.75 -3.85
CA ASN A 28 15.54 1.27 -5.21
C ASN A 28 14.36 0.70 -6.04
N SER A 29 13.36 0.07 -5.41
CA SER A 29 12.22 -0.48 -6.15
C SER A 29 11.21 0.61 -6.55
N ALA A 30 10.70 0.53 -7.77
CA ALA A 30 9.51 1.27 -8.19
C ALA A 30 8.25 0.53 -7.69
N VAL A 31 7.44 1.21 -6.87
CA VAL A 31 6.26 0.63 -6.21
C VAL A 31 5.00 1.43 -6.54
N VAL A 32 3.92 0.74 -6.91
CA VAL A 32 2.57 1.30 -7.05
C VAL A 32 1.68 0.70 -5.97
N ILE A 33 0.91 1.55 -5.30
CA ILE A 33 -0.05 1.13 -4.28
C ILE A 33 -1.45 1.63 -4.64
N THR A 34 -2.42 0.72 -4.65
CA THR A 34 -3.85 1.07 -4.79
C THR A 34 -4.59 0.72 -3.51
N ALA A 35 -5.59 1.50 -3.13
CA ALA A 35 -6.47 1.21 -2.00
C ALA A 35 -7.95 1.37 -2.41
N ALA A 36 -8.82 0.58 -1.79
CA ALA A 36 -10.27 0.66 -1.97
C ALA A 36 -10.99 0.11 -0.74
N GLU A 37 -12.24 0.50 -0.54
CA GLU A 37 -13.12 -0.19 0.41
C GLU A 37 -13.19 -1.70 0.07
N PHE A 38 -13.48 -2.54 1.06
CA PHE A 38 -13.56 -3.99 0.88
C PHE A 38 -14.95 -4.53 1.26
N SER A 39 -15.54 -5.32 0.35
CA SER A 39 -16.77 -6.05 0.63
C SER A 39 -16.45 -7.43 1.17
N VAL A 40 -16.78 -7.68 2.44
CA VAL A 40 -16.62 -9.00 3.08
C VAL A 40 -17.52 -10.05 2.43
N ALA A 41 -18.76 -9.68 2.13
CA ALA A 41 -19.74 -10.56 1.51
C ALA A 41 -19.29 -11.04 0.11
N ASN A 42 -18.66 -10.16 -0.66
CA ASN A 42 -18.26 -10.45 -2.04
C ASN A 42 -16.76 -10.75 -2.20
N CYS A 43 -15.99 -10.70 -1.12
CA CYS A 43 -14.54 -10.91 -1.07
C CYS A 43 -13.76 -10.13 -2.16
N ARG A 44 -14.10 -8.85 -2.37
CA ARG A 44 -13.48 -8.02 -3.42
C ARG A 44 -13.44 -6.53 -3.05
N PRO A 45 -12.60 -5.74 -3.75
CA PRO A 45 -12.71 -4.29 -3.71
C PRO A 45 -14.14 -3.83 -4.01
N LEU A 46 -14.60 -2.88 -3.21
CA LEU A 46 -15.91 -2.26 -3.27
C LEU A 46 -15.72 -0.80 -3.70
N LEU A 47 -16.52 -0.37 -4.67
CA LEU A 47 -16.71 1.05 -4.95
C LEU A 47 -17.80 1.56 -4.01
N GLY A 48 -17.41 1.97 -2.81
CA GLY A 48 -18.30 2.65 -1.88
C GLY A 48 -18.20 4.16 -2.02
N ALA A 49 -18.72 4.88 -1.03
CA ALA A 49 -18.79 6.34 -1.04
C ALA A 49 -17.58 7.03 -0.38
N ALA A 50 -16.74 6.29 0.35
CA ALA A 50 -15.62 6.86 1.06
C ALA A 50 -14.47 7.21 0.12
N ASN A 51 -13.78 8.32 0.38
CA ASN A 51 -12.50 8.60 -0.26
C ASN A 51 -11.43 7.74 0.41
N VAL A 52 -10.87 6.80 -0.34
CA VAL A 52 -9.80 5.90 0.12
C VAL A 52 -8.63 6.01 -0.85
N TYR A 53 -7.47 6.45 -0.35
CA TYR A 53 -6.29 6.66 -1.18
C TYR A 53 -4.99 6.51 -0.38
N VAL A 54 -3.88 6.47 -1.11
CA VAL A 54 -2.54 6.33 -0.54
C VAL A 54 -1.69 7.52 -0.95
N THR A 55 -0.89 8.04 -0.02
CA THR A 55 0.11 9.07 -0.31
C THR A 55 1.46 8.73 0.34
N ASN A 56 2.51 9.46 -0.07
CA ASN A 56 3.85 9.40 0.52
C ASN A 56 4.40 7.96 0.61
N ILE A 57 4.56 7.32 -0.55
CA ILE A 57 5.03 5.93 -0.67
C ILE A 57 6.56 5.92 -0.65
N GLY A 58 7.14 5.25 0.34
CA GLY A 58 8.59 5.14 0.55
C GLY A 58 9.04 3.67 0.60
N PRO A 59 9.54 3.09 -0.51
CA PRO A 59 10.21 1.80 -0.46
C PRO A 59 11.54 1.91 0.28
N HIS A 60 11.89 0.90 1.07
CA HIS A 60 13.10 0.89 1.90
C HIS A 60 13.82 -0.46 1.83
N GLY A 61 15.10 -0.44 2.22
CA GLY A 61 15.92 -1.63 2.34
C GLY A 61 15.66 -2.41 3.64
N PRO A 62 16.35 -3.54 3.83
CA PRO A 62 16.30 -4.30 5.08
C PRO A 62 16.73 -3.49 6.31
N GLU A 63 15.87 -3.37 7.32
CA GLU A 63 16.19 -2.78 8.63
C GLU A 63 16.07 -3.85 9.73
N GLY A 64 16.91 -4.89 9.65
CA GLY A 64 16.82 -6.08 10.52
C GLY A 64 15.81 -7.14 10.07
N GLY A 65 15.25 -7.01 8.87
CA GLY A 65 14.30 -7.95 8.26
C GLY A 65 14.46 -8.04 6.74
N THR A 66 13.33 -8.12 6.02
CA THR A 66 13.33 -7.91 4.55
C THR A 66 13.13 -6.43 4.24
N GLY A 67 13.39 -6.02 2.99
CA GLY A 67 12.95 -4.70 2.53
C GLY A 67 11.43 -4.58 2.54
N GLY A 68 10.94 -3.38 2.35
CA GLY A 68 9.52 -3.09 2.53
C GLY A 68 9.10 -1.75 1.95
N VAL A 69 7.84 -1.40 2.18
CA VAL A 69 7.31 -0.11 1.80
C VAL A 69 6.51 0.49 2.95
N GLU A 70 6.75 1.76 3.18
CA GLU A 70 5.95 2.59 4.06
C GLU A 70 5.06 3.52 3.25
N PHE A 71 3.84 3.77 3.74
CA PHE A 71 2.91 4.67 3.08
C PHE A 71 1.86 5.20 4.05
N LEU A 72 1.20 6.29 3.67
CA LEU A 72 0.04 6.80 4.38
C LEU A 72 -1.23 6.29 3.72
N LEU A 73 -2.04 5.54 4.48
CA LEU A 73 -3.39 5.15 4.07
C LEU A 73 -4.40 6.17 4.61
N HIS A 74 -5.19 6.75 3.72
CA HIS A 74 -6.27 7.67 4.06
C HIS A 74 -7.61 6.97 3.88
N VAL A 75 -8.44 7.03 4.92
CA VAL A 75 -9.81 6.51 4.94
C VAL A 75 -10.71 7.62 5.47
N ASP A 76 -11.15 8.48 4.56
CA ASP A 76 -11.93 9.67 4.90
C ASP A 76 -13.41 9.28 4.98
N TRP A 77 -13.79 8.76 6.15
CA TRP A 77 -15.14 8.32 6.45
C TRP A 77 -15.46 8.45 7.95
N GLU A 78 -16.75 8.57 8.27
CA GLU A 78 -17.20 8.78 9.65
C GLU A 78 -17.05 7.54 10.53
N THR A 79 -17.14 6.35 9.95
CA THR A 79 -16.99 5.07 10.66
C THR A 79 -15.80 4.28 10.14
N PRO A 80 -15.17 3.41 10.94
CA PRO A 80 -14.11 2.54 10.45
C PRO A 80 -14.59 1.63 9.31
N LEU A 81 -13.75 1.46 8.29
CA LEU A 81 -14.02 0.63 7.12
C LEU A 81 -12.95 -0.45 6.93
N ASP A 82 -13.33 -1.57 6.34
CA ASP A 82 -12.37 -2.54 5.85
C ASP A 82 -11.83 -2.07 4.50
N VAL A 83 -10.51 -2.04 4.37
CA VAL A 83 -9.81 -1.49 3.22
C VAL A 83 -8.84 -2.52 2.67
N ILE A 84 -8.91 -2.75 1.36
CA ILE A 84 -7.99 -3.61 0.65
C ILE A 84 -6.94 -2.77 -0.06
N VAL A 85 -5.68 -3.10 0.18
CA VAL A 85 -4.52 -2.46 -0.41
C VAL A 85 -3.82 -3.45 -1.32
N THR A 86 -3.45 -3.02 -2.52
CA THR A 86 -2.61 -3.80 -3.43
C THR A 86 -1.28 -3.09 -3.56
N ILE A 87 -0.20 -3.81 -3.30
CA ILE A 87 1.17 -3.32 -3.47
C ILE A 87 1.74 -4.07 -4.66
N THR A 88 2.19 -3.33 -5.66
CA THR A 88 2.82 -3.87 -6.86
C THR A 88 4.24 -3.33 -6.97
N VAL A 89 5.22 -4.24 -7.02
CA VAL A 89 6.63 -3.93 -7.33
C VAL A 89 6.82 -4.09 -8.82
N LEU A 90 7.16 -3.00 -9.50
CA LEU A 90 7.35 -2.99 -10.95
C LEU A 90 8.75 -3.48 -11.35
N GLY A 91 9.73 -3.24 -10.48
CA GLY A 91 11.15 -3.55 -10.69
C GLY A 91 12.02 -2.56 -9.93
N ASP A 92 13.32 -2.61 -10.16
CA ASP A 92 14.25 -1.60 -9.66
C ASP A 92 14.24 -0.39 -10.60
N ILE A 93 14.43 0.82 -10.07
CA ILE A 93 14.63 2.02 -10.89
C ILE A 93 15.96 1.93 -11.64
N ASP A 94 16.01 2.47 -12.86
CA ASP A 94 17.22 2.45 -13.68
C ASP A 94 18.25 3.50 -13.22
N VAL A 95 17.78 4.67 -12.79
CA VAL A 95 18.62 5.79 -12.37
C VAL A 95 17.97 6.56 -11.22
N PHE A 96 18.79 6.97 -10.25
CA PHE A 96 18.45 7.97 -9.24
C PHE A 96 19.25 9.23 -9.53
N GLN A 97 18.58 10.37 -9.61
CA GLN A 97 19.21 11.64 -9.94
C GLN A 97 18.65 12.76 -9.06
N GLU A 98 19.56 13.59 -8.55
CA GLU A 98 19.23 14.89 -7.95
C GLU A 98 19.19 15.93 -9.07
N VAL A 99 18.14 16.77 -9.08
CA VAL A 99 17.86 17.77 -10.14
C VAL A 99 18.04 19.20 -9.66
#